data_AF-A0A949XZ77-F1
#
_entry.id   AF-A0A949XZ77-F1
#
_cell.length_a   1.000
_cell.length_b   1.000
_cell.length_c   1.000
_cell.angle_alpha   90.00
_cell.angle_beta   90.00
_cell.angle_gamma   90.00
#
_symmetry.space_group_name_H-M   'P 1'
#
loop_
_entity.id
_entity.type
_entity.pdbx_description
1 polymer ?
#
loop_
_entity_poly.entity_id
_entity_poly.type
_entity_poly.pdbx_seq_one_letter_code
_entity_poly.pdbx_strand_id
1 'polypeptide(L)'
;AADLIARLGMERARHVIDFAHREAPKTKHRVATFGGVLQYATAALHDFERRATAEATARAQQDQQEQARRATARAQAERDRVQAYWEALPPERRAALDAAALDQADPADRVEYEAAVPSVRRMLRTAFRAALIRRLLGLPAAD
;
A
#
# COMPACT_ATOMS: atom_id res chain seq x y z
N ALA A 1 -28.46 -18.08 -28.18
CA ALA A 1 -28.08 -17.00 -27.25
C ALA A 1 -28.75 -17.16 -25.88
N ALA A 2 -30.07 -17.32 -25.81
CA ALA A 2 -30.81 -17.52 -24.56
C ALA A 2 -30.26 -18.69 -23.71
N ASP A 3 -30.01 -19.86 -24.31
CA ASP A 3 -29.45 -21.02 -23.59
C ASP A 3 -28.04 -20.80 -23.03
N LEU A 4 -27.22 -19.99 -23.71
CA LEU A 4 -25.86 -19.68 -23.25
C LEU A 4 -25.91 -18.76 -22.02
N ILE A 5 -26.78 -17.75 -22.07
CA ILE A 5 -27.01 -16.80 -20.97
C ILE A 5 -27.62 -17.54 -19.78
N ALA A 6 -28.57 -18.45 -19.99
CA ALA A 6 -29.18 -19.23 -18.93
C ALA A 6 -28.18 -20.15 -18.22
N ARG A 7 -27.17 -20.67 -18.93
CA ARG A 7 -26.14 -21.58 -18.37
C ARG A 7 -24.94 -20.87 -17.76
N LEU A 8 -24.47 -19.79 -18.39
CA LEU A 8 -23.20 -19.13 -18.05
C LEU A 8 -23.39 -17.77 -17.38
N GLY A 9 -24.61 -17.22 -17.40
CA GLY A 9 -24.87 -15.83 -17.09
C GLY A 9 -24.50 -14.89 -18.25
N MET A 10 -25.00 -13.65 -18.18
CA MET A 10 -24.91 -12.67 -19.26
C MET A 10 -23.46 -12.29 -19.61
N GLU A 11 -22.60 -12.05 -18.62
CA GLU A 11 -21.23 -11.58 -18.86
C GLU A 11 -20.35 -12.63 -19.53
N ARG A 12 -20.37 -13.87 -19.02
CA ARG A 12 -19.61 -14.98 -19.61
C ARG A 12 -20.12 -15.33 -21.00
N ALA A 13 -21.44 -15.32 -21.21
CA ALA A 13 -22.04 -15.55 -22.53
C ALA A 13 -21.61 -14.49 -23.55
N ARG A 14 -21.58 -13.21 -23.14
CA ARG A 14 -21.05 -12.13 -23.98
C ARG A 14 -19.57 -12.35 -24.31
N HIS A 15 -18.74 -12.68 -23.30
CA HIS A 15 -17.31 -12.91 -23.51
C HIS A 15 -17.04 -14.08 -24.48
N VAL A 16 -17.85 -15.13 -24.44
CA VAL A 16 -17.76 -16.27 -25.38
C VAL A 16 -18.02 -15.83 -26.82
N ILE A 17 -19.03 -14.99 -27.04
CA ILE A 17 -19.36 -14.46 -28.37
C ILE A 17 -18.23 -13.55 -28.87
N ASP A 18 -17.76 -12.63 -28.03
CA ASP A 18 -16.68 -11.69 -28.37
C ASP A 18 -15.36 -12.43 -28.66
N PHE A 19 -15.06 -13.46 -27.87
CA PHE A 19 -13.91 -14.33 -28.06
C PHE A 19 -14.00 -15.09 -29.39
N ALA A 20 -15.14 -15.72 -29.69
CA ALA A 20 -15.34 -16.45 -30.95
C ALA A 20 -15.20 -15.53 -32.17
N HIS A 21 -15.76 -14.31 -32.10
CA HIS A 21 -15.66 -13.32 -33.17
C HIS A 21 -14.21 -12.87 -33.41
N ARG A 22 -13.39 -12.80 -32.35
CA ARG A 22 -11.97 -12.45 -32.43
C ARG A 22 -11.10 -13.60 -32.95
N GLU A 23 -11.35 -14.83 -32.53
CA GLU A 23 -10.49 -15.98 -32.83
C GLU A 23 -10.81 -16.66 -34.17
N ALA A 24 -12.07 -16.70 -34.59
CA ALA A 24 -12.46 -17.45 -35.79
C ALA A 24 -11.90 -16.92 -37.12
N PRO A 25 -11.73 -15.60 -37.35
CA PRO A 25 -11.05 -15.11 -38.54
C PRO A 25 -9.61 -15.63 -38.67
N LYS A 26 -8.94 -15.92 -37.54
CA LYS A 26 -7.55 -16.41 -37.52
C LYS A 26 -7.42 -17.83 -38.07
N THR A 27 -8.49 -18.62 -37.96
CA THR A 27 -8.53 -20.01 -38.44
C THR A 27 -9.18 -20.15 -39.82
N LYS A 28 -9.45 -19.02 -40.51
CA LYS A 28 -10.25 -18.95 -41.75
C LYS A 28 -11.66 -19.56 -41.61
N HIS A 29 -12.12 -19.79 -40.39
CA HIS A 29 -13.41 -20.39 -40.11
C HIS A 29 -14.47 -19.30 -39.96
N ARG A 30 -15.57 -19.38 -40.70
CA ARG A 30 -16.70 -18.45 -40.54
C ARG A 30 -17.63 -18.97 -39.47
N VAL A 31 -17.74 -18.26 -38.36
CA VAL A 31 -18.75 -18.56 -37.32
C VAL A 31 -20.11 -18.05 -37.80
N ALA A 32 -20.75 -18.80 -38.70
CA ALA A 32 -22.08 -18.46 -39.20
C ALA A 32 -23.19 -19.01 -38.31
N THR A 33 -22.87 -19.93 -37.40
CA THR A 33 -23.85 -20.66 -36.60
C THR A 33 -23.53 -20.59 -35.11
N PHE A 34 -24.57 -20.70 -34.30
CA PHE A 34 -24.44 -20.78 -32.84
C PHE A 34 -23.60 -21.98 -32.40
N GLY A 35 -23.68 -23.11 -33.11
CA GLY A 35 -22.83 -24.29 -32.87
C GLY A 35 -21.34 -23.99 -33.07
N GLY A 36 -20.99 -23.16 -34.06
CA GLY A 36 -19.62 -22.70 -34.25
C GLY A 36 -19.09 -21.83 -33.11
N VAL A 37 -19.95 -20.98 -32.50
CA VAL A 37 -19.57 -20.18 -31.32
C VAL A 37 -19.27 -21.07 -30.11
N LEU A 38 -20.05 -22.14 -29.92
CA LEU A 38 -19.87 -23.06 -28.80
C LEU A 38 -18.54 -23.81 -28.83
N GLN A 39 -17.92 -24.00 -30.00
CA GLN A 39 -16.59 -24.60 -30.10
C GLN A 39 -15.50 -23.78 -29.39
N TYR A 40 -15.72 -22.48 -29.21
CA TYR A 40 -14.81 -21.59 -28.51
C TYR A 40 -15.14 -21.41 -27.02
N ALA A 41 -16.24 -21.97 -26.53
CA ALA A 41 -16.75 -21.68 -25.19
C ALA A 41 -15.75 -21.99 -24.08
N THR A 42 -15.10 -23.15 -24.11
CA THR A 42 -14.11 -23.55 -23.09
C THR A 42 -12.91 -22.60 -23.06
N ALA A 43 -12.34 -22.29 -24.23
CA ALA A 43 -11.21 -21.38 -24.34
C ALA A 43 -11.58 -19.95 -23.91
N ALA A 44 -12.79 -19.51 -24.24
CA ALA A 44 -13.29 -18.21 -23.85
C ALA A 44 -13.52 -18.10 -22.34
N LEU A 45 -14.07 -19.14 -21.70
CA LEU A 45 -14.26 -19.16 -20.25
C LEU A 45 -12.92 -19.13 -19.50
N HIS A 46 -11.92 -19.89 -19.95
CA HIS A 46 -10.58 -19.83 -19.37
C HIS A 46 -9.94 -18.45 -19.55
N ASP A 47 -10.11 -17.80 -20.70
CA ASP A 47 -9.65 -16.42 -20.92
C ASP A 47 -10.38 -15.42 -20.02
N PHE A 48 -11.70 -15.59 -19.82
CA PHE A 48 -12.51 -14.75 -18.93
C PHE A 48 -12.03 -14.86 -17.48
N GLU A 49 -11.87 -16.08 -16.97
CA GLU A 49 -11.42 -16.33 -15.60
C GLU A 49 -10.00 -15.78 -15.37
N ARG A 50 -9.09 -15.98 -16.33
CA ARG A 50 -7.74 -15.42 -16.27
C ARG A 50 -7.74 -13.89 -16.24
N ARG A 51 -8.62 -13.23 -17.00
CA ARG A 51 -8.76 -11.76 -16.96
C ARG A 51 -9.32 -11.29 -15.63
N ALA A 52 -10.36 -11.95 -15.13
CA ALA A 52 -10.95 -11.60 -13.85
C ALA A 52 -9.93 -11.71 -12.70
N THR A 53 -9.12 -12.76 -12.67
CA THR A 53 -8.06 -12.93 -11.66
C THR A 53 -6.93 -11.91 -11.83
N ALA A 54 -6.50 -11.63 -13.06
CA ALA A 54 -5.49 -10.61 -13.34
C ALA A 54 -5.97 -9.20 -12.91
N GLU A 55 -7.21 -8.84 -13.23
CA GLU A 55 -7.81 -7.56 -12.83
C GLU A 55 -7.95 -7.44 -11.31
N ALA A 56 -8.43 -8.49 -10.63
CA ALA A 56 -8.51 -8.51 -9.18
C ALA A 56 -7.13 -8.33 -8.53
N THR A 57 -6.11 -9.00 -9.07
CA THR A 57 -4.73 -8.88 -8.60
C THR A 57 -4.17 -7.49 -8.84
N ALA A 58 -4.41 -6.91 -10.03
CA ALA A 58 -3.97 -5.56 -10.36
C ALA A 58 -4.62 -4.51 -9.45
N ARG A 59 -5.93 -4.63 -9.16
CA ARG A 59 -6.63 -3.76 -8.22
C ARG A 59 -6.05 -3.87 -6.82
N ALA A 60 -5.87 -5.10 -6.32
CA ALA A 60 -5.25 -5.31 -5.00
C ALA A 60 -3.84 -4.72 -4.90
N GLN A 61 -3.03 -4.84 -5.96
CA GLN A 61 -1.70 -4.23 -6.01
C GLN A 61 -1.76 -2.70 -6.06
N GLN A 62 -2.71 -2.11 -6.79
CA GLN A 62 -2.91 -0.67 -6.83
C GLN A 62 -3.33 -0.13 -5.46
N ASP A 63 -4.28 -0.80 -4.79
CA ASP A 63 -4.73 -0.43 -3.45
C ASP A 63 -3.58 -0.51 -2.43
N GLN A 64 -2.76 -1.57 -2.48
CA GLN A 64 -1.59 -1.71 -1.64
C GLN A 64 -0.55 -0.61 -1.89
N GLN A 65 -0.27 -0.28 -3.16
CA GLN A 65 0.65 0.80 -3.51
C GLN A 65 0.14 2.15 -3.03
N GLU A 66 -1.16 2.42 -3.17
CA GLU A 66 -1.76 3.67 -2.71
C GLU A 66 -1.72 3.77 -1.18
N GLN A 67 -2.05 2.70 -0.46
CA GLN A 67 -1.94 2.64 1.00
C GLN A 67 -0.49 2.87 1.46
N ALA A 68 0.49 2.23 0.83
CA ALA A 68 1.91 2.43 1.12
C ALA A 68 2.34 3.88 0.86
N ARG A 69 1.93 4.49 -0.26
CA ARG A 69 2.21 5.90 -0.56
C ARG A 69 1.61 6.84 0.48
N ARG A 70 0.35 6.61 0.87
CA ARG A 70 -0.33 7.40 1.91
C ARG A 70 0.34 7.26 3.27
N ALA A 71 0.78 6.05 3.63
CA ALA A 71 1.52 5.81 4.87
C ALA A 71 2.86 6.56 4.87
N THR A 72 3.65 6.45 3.79
CA THR A 72 4.92 7.18 3.64
C THR A 72 4.72 8.68 3.70
N ALA A 73 3.70 9.22 3.02
CA ALA A 73 3.41 10.65 3.04
C ALA A 73 3.02 11.15 4.45
N ARG A 74 2.23 10.37 5.19
CA ARG A 74 1.89 10.67 6.60
C ARG A 74 3.13 10.65 7.48
N ALA A 75 3.93 9.59 7.41
CA ALA A 75 5.17 9.47 8.18
C ALA A 75 6.15 10.63 7.90
N GLN A 76 6.24 11.08 6.64
CA GLN A 76 7.05 12.24 6.28
C GLN A 76 6.49 13.52 6.87
N ALA A 77 5.18 13.78 6.73
CA ALA A 77 4.54 14.96 7.30
C ALA A 77 4.69 15.04 8.83
N GLU A 78 4.64 13.89 9.52
CA GLU A 78 4.89 13.81 10.97
C GLU A 78 6.35 14.16 11.31
N ARG A 79 7.32 13.63 10.55
CA ARG A 79 8.74 13.98 10.72
C ARG A 79 8.97 15.47 10.49
N ASP A 80 8.36 16.04 9.46
CA ASP A 80 8.48 17.47 9.14
C ASP A 80 7.90 18.34 10.26
N ARG A 81 6.77 17.93 10.87
CA ARG A 81 6.19 18.62 12.04
C ARG A 81 7.11 18.60 13.25
N VAL A 82 7.70 17.44 13.55
CA VAL A 82 8.67 17.30 14.66
C VAL A 82 9.88 18.20 14.41
N GLN A 83 10.41 18.19 13.18
CA GLN A 83 11.56 19.00 12.81
C GLN A 83 11.25 20.50 12.90
N ALA A 84 10.11 20.93 12.33
CA ALA A 84 9.67 22.33 12.37
C ALA A 84 9.48 22.82 13.82
N TYR A 85 8.91 21.99 14.69
CA TYR A 85 8.78 22.31 16.11
C TYR A 85 10.15 22.50 16.77
N TRP A 86 11.10 21.60 16.53
CA TRP A 86 12.45 21.72 17.07
C TRP A 86 13.18 22.97 16.57
N GLU A 87 13.09 23.26 15.27
CA GLU A 87 13.73 24.40 14.63
C GLU A 87 13.16 25.74 15.11
N ALA A 88 11.87 25.80 15.42
CA ALA A 88 11.23 27.00 15.96
C ALA A 88 11.66 27.33 17.40
N LEU A 89 12.22 26.38 18.15
CA LEU A 89 12.61 26.61 19.54
C LEU A 89 13.93 27.41 19.66
N PRO A 90 14.04 28.35 20.60
CA PRO A 90 15.31 28.99 20.92
C PRO A 90 16.26 28.01 21.66
N PRO A 91 17.59 28.26 21.65
CA PRO A 91 18.59 27.34 22.19
C PRO A 91 18.34 26.90 23.63
N GLU A 92 17.87 27.78 24.49
CA GLU A 92 17.60 27.50 25.90
C GLU A 92 16.44 26.51 26.06
N ARG A 93 15.38 26.69 25.25
CA ARG A 93 14.24 25.78 25.23
C ARG A 93 14.61 24.42 24.64
N ARG A 94 15.50 24.40 23.64
CA ARG A 94 16.04 23.16 23.08
C ARG A 94 16.81 22.35 24.12
N ALA A 95 17.68 23.00 24.89
CA ALA A 95 18.44 22.35 25.97
C ALA A 95 17.53 21.82 27.07
N ALA A 96 16.54 22.60 27.49
CA ALA A 96 15.55 22.17 28.48
C ALA A 96 14.73 20.96 27.98
N LEU A 97 14.37 20.94 26.69
CA LEU A 97 13.62 19.84 26.11
C LEU A 97 14.47 18.57 25.98
N ASP A 98 15.75 18.67 25.59
CA ASP A 98 16.67 17.53 25.58
C ASP A 98 16.85 16.94 27.00
N ALA A 99 16.96 17.78 28.03
CA ALA A 99 17.04 17.34 29.42
C ALA A 99 15.75 16.64 29.89
N ALA A 100 14.59 17.25 29.60
CA ALA A 100 13.28 16.67 29.92
C ALA A 100 13.03 15.35 29.18
N ALA A 101 13.50 15.23 27.93
CA ALA A 101 13.39 14.01 27.15
C ALA A 101 14.20 12.86 27.75
N LEU A 102 15.40 13.14 28.25
CA LEU A 102 16.22 12.14 28.94
C LEU A 102 15.60 11.73 30.29
N ASP A 103 15.07 12.69 31.05
CA ASP A 103 14.42 12.42 32.34
C ASP A 103 13.16 11.54 32.20
N GLN A 104 12.42 11.73 31.11
CA GLN A 104 11.22 10.95 30.79
C GLN A 104 11.51 9.64 30.05
N ALA A 105 12.75 9.38 29.64
CA ALA A 105 13.11 8.14 28.98
C ALA A 105 13.00 6.94 29.93
N ASP A 106 12.81 5.75 29.39
CA ASP A 106 12.77 4.52 30.19
C ASP A 106 14.06 4.38 31.01
N PRO A 107 14.01 3.94 32.27
CA PRO A 107 15.21 3.65 33.05
C PRO A 107 16.24 2.77 32.33
N ALA A 108 15.80 1.77 31.56
CA ALA A 108 16.69 0.92 30.77
C ALA A 108 17.41 1.71 29.66
N ASP A 109 16.67 2.53 28.92
CA ASP A 109 17.21 3.37 27.85
C ASP A 109 18.19 4.44 28.37
N ARG A 110 17.96 4.93 29.60
CA ARG A 110 18.89 5.85 30.28
C ARG A 110 20.22 5.19 30.63
N VAL A 111 20.19 3.97 31.16
CA VAL A 111 21.41 3.20 31.45
C VAL A 111 22.20 2.96 30.15
N GLU A 112 21.51 2.63 29.06
CA GLU A 112 22.14 2.48 27.76
C GLU A 112 22.75 3.80 27.25
N TYR A 113 22.03 4.92 27.39
CA TYR A 113 22.50 6.25 27.01
C TYR A 113 23.80 6.66 27.72
N GLU A 114 23.89 6.37 29.02
CA GLU A 114 25.06 6.69 29.84
C GLU A 114 26.27 5.84 29.44
N ALA A 115 26.06 4.53 29.23
CA ALA A 115 27.09 3.59 28.80
C ALA A 115 27.51 3.78 27.32
N ALA A 116 26.67 4.43 26.50
CA ALA A 116 26.89 4.58 25.07
C ALA A 116 28.10 5.47 24.72
N VAL A 117 28.79 5.08 23.64
CA VAL A 117 29.82 5.90 22.99
C VAL A 117 29.23 7.20 22.40
N PRO A 118 30.03 8.26 22.16
CA PRO A 118 29.51 9.59 21.80
C PRO A 118 28.59 9.63 20.57
N SER A 119 28.83 8.80 19.55
CA SER A 119 27.99 8.72 18.35
C SER A 119 26.60 8.16 18.66
N VAL A 120 26.55 7.03 19.38
CA VAL A 120 25.32 6.37 19.80
C VAL A 120 24.55 7.25 20.79
N ARG A 121 25.24 7.89 21.73
CA ARG A 121 24.63 8.85 22.66
C ARG A 121 23.94 10.02 21.94
N ARG A 122 24.55 10.54 20.86
CA ARG A 122 23.93 11.59 20.03
C ARG A 122 22.67 11.10 19.33
N MET A 123 22.69 9.85 18.84
CA MET A 123 21.54 9.21 18.22
C MET A 123 20.40 9.01 19.22
N LEU A 124 20.68 8.43 20.39
CA LEU A 124 19.69 8.22 21.46
C LEU A 124 19.09 9.53 21.96
N ARG A 125 19.91 10.57 22.18
CA ARG A 125 19.39 11.92 22.53
C ARG A 125 18.39 12.42 21.49
N THR A 126 18.71 12.23 20.21
CA THR A 126 17.83 12.65 19.10
C THR A 126 16.53 11.85 19.11
N ALA A 127 16.59 10.55 19.40
CA ALA A 127 15.42 9.68 19.51
C ALA A 127 14.52 10.06 20.68
N PHE A 128 15.06 10.21 21.90
CA PHE A 128 14.30 10.61 23.09
C PHE A 128 13.62 11.96 22.88
N ARG A 129 14.37 12.93 22.34
CA ARG A 129 13.82 14.24 21.96
C ARG A 129 12.64 14.09 21.00
N ALA A 130 12.82 13.35 19.91
CA ALA A 130 11.79 13.21 18.90
C ALA A 130 10.54 12.51 19.46
N ALA A 131 10.70 11.55 20.38
CA ALA A 131 9.60 10.91 21.08
C ALA A 131 8.83 11.92 21.97
N LEU A 132 9.54 12.74 22.75
CA LEU A 132 8.91 13.78 23.58
C LEU A 132 8.17 14.82 22.74
N ILE A 133 8.77 15.31 21.65
CA ILE A 133 8.12 16.26 20.74
C ILE A 133 6.86 15.66 20.12
N ARG A 134 6.90 14.40 19.66
CA ARG A 134 5.71 13.70 19.15
C ARG A 134 4.58 13.68 20.16
N ARG A 135 4.89 13.35 21.42
CA ARG A 135 3.90 13.37 22.51
C ARG A 135 3.31 14.76 22.73
N LEU A 136 4.13 15.81 22.72
CA LEU A 136 3.66 17.20 22.85
C LEU A 136 2.76 17.65 21.69
N LEU A 137 3.02 17.15 20.48
CA LEU A 137 2.24 17.44 19.27
C LEU A 137 1.03 16.51 19.07
N GLY A 138 0.81 15.54 19.98
CA GLY A 138 -0.25 14.54 19.83
C GLY A 138 -0.06 13.59 18.65
N LEU A 139 1.19 13.37 18.22
CA LEU A 139 1.55 12.44 17.15
C LEU A 139 1.74 11.02 17.71
N PRO A 140 1.53 9.98 16.88
CA PRO A 140 1.80 8.60 17.29
C PRO A 140 3.28 8.40 17.65
N ALA A 141 3.57 7.39 18.46
CA ALA A 141 4.95 6.94 18.68
C ALA A 141 5.58 6.53 17.34
N ALA A 142 6.89 6.70 17.21
CA ALA A 142 7.58 6.20 16.02
C ALA A 142 7.64 4.66 16.10
N ASP A 143 7.14 4.00 15.05
CA ASP A 143 7.31 2.56 14.83
C ASP A 143 8.77 2.17 14.55
#